data_AF-A0A2D8KLX5-F1
#
_entry.id   AF-A0A2D8KLX5-F1
#
_cell.length_a   1.000
_cell.length_b   1.000
_cell.length_c   1.000
_cell.angle_alpha   90.00
_cell.angle_beta   90.00
_cell.angle_gamma   90.00
#
_symmetry.space_group_name_H-M   'P 1'
#
loop_
_entity.id
_entity.type
_entity.pdbx_description
1 polymer ?
#
loop_
_entity_poly.entity_id
_entity_poly.type
_entity_poly.pdbx_seq_one_letter_code
_entity_poly.pdbx_strand_id
1 'polypeptide(L)'
;MSEIETLLIKHNVRPTAMRILIYKFMAKKERAIALTEIEQAFVKSDRATLSRTIKTFETNGIVHQIDDGTGIPKYALCETGCNCEVDQDLHIH
;
A
#
# COMPACT_ATOMS: atom_id res chain seq x y z
N MET A 1 15.57 14.44 4.44
CA MET A 1 14.57 13.61 3.74
C MET A 1 14.46 12.31 4.52
N SER A 2 13.24 11.86 4.86
CA SER A 2 13.02 10.63 5.62
C SER A 2 13.24 9.38 4.77
N GLU A 3 13.41 8.22 5.42
CA GLU A 3 13.52 6.91 4.73
C GLU A 3 12.30 6.62 3.85
N ILE A 4 11.10 6.94 4.36
CA ILE A 4 9.84 6.74 3.63
C ILE A 4 9.75 7.67 2.42
N GLU A 5 10.16 8.93 2.56
CA GLU A 5 10.23 9.86 1.41
C GLU A 5 11.17 9.32 0.33
N THR A 6 12.33 8.82 0.74
CA THR A 6 13.34 8.25 -0.16
C THR A 6 12.79 7.01 -0.87
N LEU A 7 12.09 6.13 -0.16
CA LEU A 7 11.45 4.94 -0.73
C LEU A 7 10.38 5.34 -1.76
N LEU A 8 9.48 6.26 -1.42
CA LEU A 8 8.44 6.72 -2.35
C LEU A 8 9.07 7.33 -3.61
N ILE A 9 10.12 8.14 -3.47
CA ILE A 9 10.84 8.73 -4.60
C ILE A 9 11.52 7.65 -5.46
N LYS A 10 12.14 6.63 -4.84
CA LYS A 10 12.77 5.50 -5.56
C LYS A 10 11.76 4.73 -6.42
N HIS A 11 10.50 4.65 -5.97
CA HIS A 11 9.38 4.07 -6.70
C HIS A 11 8.65 5.08 -7.60
N ASN A 12 9.24 6.24 -7.91
CA ASN A 12 8.65 7.29 -8.75
C ASN A 12 7.30 7.85 -8.22
N VAL A 13 7.09 7.78 -6.91
CA VAL A 13 5.90 8.30 -6.23
C VAL A 13 6.25 9.56 -5.45
N ARG A 14 5.59 10.68 -5.79
CA ARG A 14 5.75 11.93 -5.03
C ARG A 14 5.35 11.73 -3.56
N PRO A 15 6.22 12.05 -2.58
CA PRO A 15 5.95 11.81 -1.16
C PRO A 15 5.09 12.93 -0.56
N THR A 16 3.79 12.89 -0.81
CA THR A 16 2.85 13.81 -0.15
C THR A 16 2.64 13.40 1.32
N ALA A 17 2.17 14.33 2.15
CA ALA A 17 1.85 14.04 3.55
C ALA A 17 0.93 12.81 3.68
N MET A 18 -0.09 12.69 2.82
CA MET A 18 -0.99 11.54 2.89
C MET A 18 -0.35 10.22 2.48
N ARG A 19 0.49 10.21 1.45
CA ARG A 19 1.21 9.00 1.04
C ARG A 19 2.15 8.51 2.15
N ILE A 20 2.86 9.44 2.80
CA ILE A 20 3.73 9.13 3.94
C ILE A 20 2.91 8.55 5.10
N LEU A 21 1.76 9.15 5.43
CA LEU A 21 0.92 8.69 6.54
C LEU A 21 0.31 7.31 6.27
N ILE A 22 -0.18 7.06 5.06
CA ILE A 22 -0.72 5.75 4.66
C ILE A 22 0.38 4.69 4.70
N TYR A 23 1.56 4.97 4.16
CA TYR A 23 2.70 4.04 4.22
C TYR A 23 3.04 3.70 5.68
N LYS A 24 3.17 4.71 6.57
CA LYS A 24 3.42 4.50 8.00
C LYS A 24 2.34 3.68 8.68
N PHE A 25 1.08 3.86 8.28
CA PHE A 25 -0.03 3.09 8.80
C PHE A 25 0.09 1.62 8.39
N MET A 26 0.38 1.33 7.12
CA MET A 26 0.57 -0.03 6.60
C MET A 26 1.79 -0.71 7.21
N ALA A 27 2.90 0.01 7.39
CA ALA A 27 4.14 -0.52 7.97
C ALA A 27 4.00 -0.97 9.44
N LYS A 28 2.93 -0.57 10.12
CA LYS A 28 2.61 -1.02 11.49
C LYS A 28 1.71 -2.25 11.53
N LYS A 29 1.34 -2.80 10.38
CA LYS A 29 0.45 -3.95 10.27
C LYS A 29 1.27 -5.19 9.96
N GLU A 30 1.04 -6.23 10.74
CA GLU A 30 1.64 -7.57 10.55
C GLU A 30 0.83 -8.42 9.54
N ARG A 31 -0.18 -7.82 8.89
CA ARG A 31 -1.06 -8.50 7.95
C ARG A 31 -1.49 -7.58 6.82
N ALA A 32 -1.94 -8.18 5.73
CA ALA A 32 -2.67 -7.47 4.69
C ALA A 32 -3.91 -6.77 5.26
N ILE A 33 -4.18 -5.57 4.77
CA ILE A 33 -5.33 -4.76 5.20
C ILE A 33 -6.24 -4.43 4.04
N ALA A 34 -7.55 -4.43 4.29
CA ALA A 34 -8.51 -3.99 3.29
C ALA A 34 -8.48 -2.48 3.10
N LEU A 35 -8.87 -1.99 1.92
CA LEU A 35 -9.00 -0.55 1.67
C LEU A 35 -9.95 0.12 2.68
N THR A 36 -11.02 -0.56 3.09
CA THR A 36 -11.97 -0.07 4.09
C THR A 36 -11.33 0.19 5.46
N GLU A 37 -10.31 -0.58 5.85
CA GLU A 37 -9.57 -0.35 7.10
C GLU A 37 -8.74 0.94 7.00
N ILE A 38 -8.22 1.25 5.82
CA ILE A 38 -7.49 2.51 5.55
C ILE A 38 -8.47 3.68 5.58
N GLU A 39 -9.63 3.54 4.94
CA GLU A 39 -10.70 4.54 4.98
C GLU A 39 -11.16 4.84 6.42
N GLN A 40 -11.29 3.81 7.26
CA GLN A 40 -11.63 3.96 8.68
C GLN A 40 -10.50 4.56 9.51
N ALA A 41 -9.24 4.33 9.18
CA ALA A 41 -8.11 4.96 9.87
C ALA A 41 -7.98 6.46 9.51
N PHE A 42 -8.43 6.85 8.32
CA PHE A 42 -8.31 8.20 7.77
C PHE A 42 -9.67 8.83 7.45
N VAL A 43 -10.66 8.71 8.35
CA VAL A 43 -12.05 9.19 8.13
C VAL A 43 -12.19 10.65 7.72
N LYS A 44 -11.21 11.50 8.05
CA LYS A 44 -11.19 12.93 7.69
C LYS A 44 -10.63 13.18 6.29
N SER A 45 -10.09 12.16 5.64
CA SER A 45 -9.54 12.23 4.29
C SER A 45 -10.58 11.82 3.25
N ASP A 46 -10.49 12.43 2.07
CA ASP A 46 -11.31 12.07 0.93
C ASP A 46 -11.06 10.61 0.51
N ARG A 47 -12.13 9.80 0.44
CA ARG A 47 -12.04 8.38 0.09
C ARG A 47 -11.36 8.16 -1.27
N ALA A 48 -11.68 8.99 -2.26
CA ALA A 48 -11.08 8.89 -3.58
C ALA A 48 -9.55 9.13 -3.54
N THR A 49 -9.06 9.95 -2.60
CA THR A 49 -7.63 10.18 -2.37
C THR A 49 -6.97 8.96 -1.75
N LEU A 50 -7.63 8.27 -0.82
CA LEU A 50 -7.13 7.03 -0.22
C LEU A 50 -7.05 5.91 -1.27
N SER A 51 -8.14 5.67 -2.02
CA SER A 51 -8.18 4.66 -3.08
C SER A 51 -7.13 4.92 -4.16
N ARG A 52 -7.00 6.17 -4.64
CA ARG A 52 -5.96 6.54 -5.62
C ARG A 52 -4.55 6.37 -5.07
N THR A 53 -4.34 6.59 -3.77
CA THR A 53 -3.02 6.39 -3.15
C THR A 53 -2.66 4.91 -3.14
N ILE A 54 -3.57 4.03 -2.73
CA ILE A 54 -3.33 2.58 -2.75
C ILE A 54 -3.10 2.09 -4.16
N LYS A 55 -3.92 2.53 -5.13
CA LYS A 55 -3.69 2.17 -6.54
C LYS A 55 -2.35 2.66 -7.07
N THR A 56 -1.93 3.87 -6.69
CA THR A 56 -0.59 4.39 -7.03
C THR A 56 0.49 3.50 -6.44
N PHE A 57 0.37 3.12 -5.17
CA PHE A 57 1.35 2.25 -4.52
C PHE A 57 1.43 0.89 -5.21
N GLU A 58 0.29 0.31 -5.57
CA GLU A 58 0.21 -0.98 -6.25
C GLU A 58 0.88 -0.93 -7.62
N THR A 59 0.51 0.04 -8.47
CA THR A 59 1.10 0.20 -9.81
C THR A 59 2.61 0.49 -9.78
N ASN A 60 3.13 1.04 -8.68
CA ASN A 60 4.56 1.32 -8.52
C ASN A 60 5.28 0.26 -7.66
N GLY A 61 4.66 -0.87 -7.34
CA GLY A 61 5.28 -1.98 -6.61
C GLY A 61 5.66 -1.66 -5.16
N ILE A 62 5.00 -0.67 -4.55
CA ILE A 62 5.14 -0.34 -3.11
C ILE A 62 4.25 -1.25 -2.26
N VAL A 63 3.08 -1.62 -2.80
CA VAL A 63 2.19 -2.63 -2.22
C VAL A 63 1.85 -3.67 -3.27
N HIS A 64 1.40 -4.83 -2.83
CA HIS A 64 0.74 -5.82 -3.67
C HIS A 64 -0.64 -6.14 -3.09
N GLN A 65 -1.55 -6.60 -3.95
CA GLN A 65 -2.85 -7.10 -3.54
C GLN A 65 -2.73 -8.57 -3.14
N ILE A 66 -3.50 -8.99 -2.14
CA ILE A 66 -3.66 -10.36 -1.69
C ILE A 66 -5.14 -10.71 -1.80
N ASP A 67 -5.43 -11.83 -2.47
CA ASP A 67 -6.71 -12.51 -2.38
C ASP A 67 -6.63 -13.58 -1.28
N ASP A 68 -7.43 -13.40 -0.23
CA ASP A 68 -7.51 -14.34 0.89
C ASP A 68 -8.78 -15.21 0.85
N GLY A 69 -9.45 -15.27 -0.31
CA GLY A 69 -10.68 -16.04 -0.51
C GLY A 69 -11.94 -15.37 0.05
N THR A 70 -11.83 -14.18 0.65
CA THR A 70 -12.99 -13.43 1.14
C THR A 70 -13.69 -12.60 0.05
N GLY A 71 -13.07 -12.48 -1.13
CA GLY A 71 -13.53 -11.62 -2.22
C GLY A 71 -13.33 -10.12 -1.95
N ILE A 72 -12.64 -9.77 -0.85
CA ILE A 72 -12.29 -8.39 -0.51
C ILE A 72 -10.79 -8.18 -0.78
N PRO A 73 -10.41 -7.25 -1.67
CA PRO A 73 -9.00 -6.92 -1.90
C PRO A 73 -8.31 -6.46 -0.62
N LYS A 74 -7.18 -7.10 -0.30
CA LYS A 74 -6.30 -6.69 0.81
C LYS A 74 -4.93 -6.33 0.27
N TYR A 75 -4.24 -5.43 0.95
CA TYR A 75 -2.95 -4.91 0.50
C TYR A 75 -1.89 -5.03 1.59
N ALA A 76 -0.67 -5.38 1.21
CA ALA A 76 0.50 -5.42 2.07
C ALA A 76 1.67 -4.67 1.42
N LEU A 77 2.60 -4.13 2.22
CA LEU A 77 3.81 -3.51 1.71
C LEU A 77 4.73 -4.56 1.09
N CYS A 78 5.34 -4.27 -0.05
CA CYS A 78 6.36 -5.12 -0.64
C CYS A 78 7.70 -4.96 0.10
N GLU A 79 8.40 -6.06 0.36
CA GLU A 79 9.76 -6.01 0.87
C GLU A 79 10.79 -5.74 -0.24
N THR A 80 11.95 -5.22 0.16
CA THR A 80 13.02 -4.92 -0.81
C THR A 80 13.58 -6.24 -1.34
N GLY A 81 13.43 -6.48 -2.65
CA GLY A 81 13.79 -7.77 -3.26
C GLY A 81 12.63 -8.76 -3.35
N CYS A 82 11.39 -8.35 -3.02
CA CYS A 82 10.23 -9.15 -3.37
C CYS A 82 10.18 -9.32 -4.89
N ASN A 83 10.19 -10.57 -5.34
CA ASN A 83 9.96 -10.93 -6.74
C ASN A 83 8.46 -10.98 -7.03
N CYS A 84 7.76 -9.95 -6.56
CA CYS A 84 6.32 -9.75 -6.68
C CYS A 84 5.99 -9.46 -8.16
N GLU A 85 5.92 -10.50 -9.00
CA GLU A 85 5.35 -10.36 -10.34
C GLU A 85 3.88 -9.99 -10.18
N VAL A 86 3.49 -8.85 -10.77
CA VAL A 86 2.11 -8.31 -10.73
C VAL A 86 1.07 -9.31 -11.30
N ASP A 87 1.54 -10.34 -12.00
CA ASP A 87 0.73 -11.38 -12.64
C ASP A 87 0.70 -12.72 -11.89
N GLN A 88 1.33 -12.85 -10.71
CA GLN A 88 1.34 -14.09 -9.92
C GLN A 88 0.75 -13.88 -8.52
N ASP A 89 -0.59 -13.99 -8.45
CA ASP A 89 -1.51 -13.86 -7.30
C ASP A 89 -1.28 -14.86 -6.13
N LEU A 90 -0.10 -15.49 -6.00
CA LEU A 90 0.15 -16.60 -5.06
C LEU A 90 1.38 -16.38 -4.15
N HIS A 91 1.73 -15.14 -3.86
CA HIS A 91 2.81 -14.87 -2.90
C HIS A 91 2.27 -14.88 -1.46
N ILE A 92 2.68 -15.89 -0.70
CA ILE A 92 2.45 -16.03 0.73
C ILE A 92 3.49 -15.16 1.45
N HIS A 93 3.01 -14.23 2.27
CA HIS A 93 3.79 -13.52 3.28
C HIS A 93 3.60 -14.15 4.65
#